data_AF-A0A4Y1Q2J4-F1
#
_entry.id   AF-A0A4Y1Q2J4-F1
#
_cell.length_a   1.000
_cell.length_b   1.000
_cell.length_c   1.000
_cell.angle_alpha   90.00
_cell.angle_beta   90.00
_cell.angle_gamma   90.00
#
_symmetry.space_group_name_H-M   'P 1'
#
loop_
_entity.id
_entity.type
_entity.pdbx_description
1 polymer ?
#
loop_
_entity_poly.entity_id
_entity_poly.type
_entity_poly.pdbx_seq_one_letter_code
_entity_poly.pdbx_strand_id
1 'polypeptide(L)' 'IHYISESIRCCGAGTAADTEFITAMISSNIELHALSTGRKPRVVTAMTMLKRRLFEYQGEIGAALVLGGVDVSGPQL' A
#
# COMPACT_ATOMS: atom_id res chain seq x y z
N ILE A 1 -2.99 11.02 6.10
CA ILE A 1 -3.45 9.60 6.09
C ILE A 1 -3.97 9.34 4.70
N HIS A 2 -3.39 8.37 4.00
CA HIS A 2 -3.74 8.09 2.62
C HIS A 2 -4.60 6.82 2.51
N TYR A 3 -5.49 6.85 1.53
CA TYR A 3 -6.41 5.75 1.24
C TYR A 3 -5.74 4.71 0.36
N ILE A 4 -5.96 3.42 0.68
CA ILE A 4 -5.50 2.28 -0.11
C ILE A 4 -6.69 1.39 -0.48
N SER A 5 -7.53 1.05 0.50
CA SER A 5 -8.79 0.34 0.28
C SER A 5 -9.76 0.64 1.44
N GLU A 6 -10.99 0.14 1.36
CA GLU A 6 -12.00 0.33 2.41
C GLU A 6 -11.51 -0.07 3.81
N SER A 7 -10.68 -1.12 3.91
CA SER A 7 -10.18 -1.66 5.17
C SER A 7 -8.68 -1.42 5.42
N ILE A 8 -8.00 -0.70 4.52
CA ILE A 8 -6.55 -0.49 4.56
C ILE A 8 -6.22 1.00 4.36
N ARG A 9 -5.40 1.55 5.24
CA ARG A 9 -4.89 2.93 5.16
C ARG A 9 -3.37 2.93 5.32
N CYS A 10 -2.72 3.94 4.76
CA CYS A 10 -1.29 4.14 4.98
C CYS A 10 -0.97 5.56 5.48
N CYS A 11 0.13 5.65 6.19
CA CYS A 11 0.75 6.90 6.60
C CYS A 11 2.15 6.94 5.96
N GLY A 12 2.48 8.06 5.33
CA GLY A 12 3.80 8.26 4.74
C GLY A 12 4.60 9.31 5.47
N ALA A 13 5.91 9.13 5.45
CA ALA A 13 6.94 10.05 5.92
C ALA A 13 8.03 10.14 4.84
N GLY A 14 8.73 11.27 4.78
CA GLY A 14 9.74 11.55 3.76
C GLY A 14 9.24 12.50 2.68
N THR A 15 9.66 12.30 1.43
CA THR A 15 9.30 13.19 0.32
C THR A 15 7.79 13.10 0.05
N ALA A 16 7.06 14.19 0.27
CA ALA A 16 5.60 14.21 0.15
C ALA A 16 5.12 13.69 -1.21
N ALA A 17 5.73 14.14 -2.30
CA ALA A 17 5.40 13.71 -3.66
C ALA A 17 5.56 12.20 -3.85
N ASP A 18 6.66 11.63 -3.34
CA ASP A 18 6.91 10.18 -3.44
C ASP A 18 5.86 9.39 -2.65
N THR A 19 5.53 9.85 -1.44
CA THR A 19 4.53 9.18 -0.59
C THR A 19 3.14 9.18 -1.21
N GLU A 20 2.72 10.29 -1.81
CA GLU A 20 1.43 10.38 -2.50
C GLU A 20 1.41 9.53 -3.76
N PHE A 21 2.48 9.59 -4.56
CA PHE A 21 2.55 8.88 -5.84
C PHE A 21 2.61 7.37 -5.66
N ILE A 22 3.46 6.87 -4.75
CA ILE A 22 3.50 5.44 -4.42
C ILE A 22 2.16 4.99 -3.87
N THR A 23 1.56 5.74 -2.95
CA THR A 23 0.28 5.33 -2.38
C THR A 23 -0.79 5.24 -3.45
N ALA A 24 -0.94 6.24 -4.31
CA ALA A 24 -1.94 6.25 -5.37
C ALA A 24 -1.74 5.06 -6.32
N MET A 25 -0.50 4.78 -6.71
CA MET A 25 -0.16 3.63 -7.56
C MET A 25 -0.54 2.30 -6.89
N ILE A 26 -0.24 2.14 -5.61
CA ILE A 26 -0.52 0.91 -4.87
C ILE A 26 -2.02 0.75 -4.62
N SER A 27 -2.74 1.84 -4.35
CA SER A 27 -4.20 1.85 -4.22
C SER A 27 -4.85 1.30 -5.50
N SER A 28 -4.47 1.82 -6.67
CA SER A 28 -4.98 1.35 -7.96
C SER A 28 -4.66 -0.12 -8.23
N ASN A 29 -3.42 -0.56 -7.94
CA ASN A 29 -3.02 -1.95 -8.14
C ASN A 29 -3.79 -2.91 -7.23
N ILE A 30 -4.08 -2.50 -5.99
CA ILE A 30 -4.84 -3.29 -5.03
C ILE A 30 -6.31 -3.38 -5.46
N GLU A 31 -6.88 -2.28 -5.95
CA GLU A 31 -8.25 -2.29 -6.47
C GLU A 31 -8.37 -3.20 -7.70
N LEU A 32 -7.43 -3.10 -8.65
CA LEU A 32 -7.37 -4.01 -9.79
C LEU A 32 -7.19 -5.48 -9.35
N HIS A 33 -6.36 -5.73 -8.33
CA HIS A 33 -6.18 -7.06 -7.77
C HIS A 33 -7.46 -7.59 -7.11
N ALA A 34 -8.19 -6.74 -6.39
CA ALA A 34 -9.48 -7.09 -5.80
C ALA A 34 -10.53 -7.41 -6.86
N LEU A 35 -10.61 -6.60 -7.93
CA LEU A 35 -11.49 -6.84 -9.07
C LEU A 35 -11.13 -8.13 -9.81
N SER A 36 -9.84 -8.37 -10.05
CA SER A 36 -9.37 -9.58 -10.76
C SER A 36 -9.58 -10.86 -9.96
N THR A 37 -9.43 -10.80 -8.62
CA THR A 37 -9.56 -11.98 -7.76
C THR A 37 -10.97 -12.19 -7.20
N GLY A 38 -11.83 -11.18 -7.27
CA GLY A 38 -13.15 -11.17 -6.64
C GLY A 38 -13.10 -11.26 -5.11
N ARG A 39 -11.96 -10.92 -4.49
CA ARG A 39 -11.75 -11.03 -3.04
C ARG A 39 -11.38 -9.68 -2.44
N LYS A 40 -11.72 -9.50 -1.16
CA LYS A 40 -11.29 -8.33 -0.41
C LYS A 40 -9.76 -8.29 -0.31
N PRO A 41 -9.13 -7.11 -0.51
CA PRO A 41 -7.69 -6.99 -0.46
C PRO A 41 -7.15 -7.27 0.94
N ARG A 42 -5.95 -7.88 1.00
CA ARG A 42 -5.24 -8.21 2.23
C ARG A 42 -4.15 -7.19 2.52
N VAL A 43 -3.87 -6.94 3.80
CA VAL A 43 -2.81 -6.02 4.25
C VAL A 43 -1.45 -6.53 3.76
N VAL A 44 -1.23 -7.84 3.84
CA VAL A 44 -0.01 -8.50 3.34
C VAL A 44 0.21 -8.29 1.83
N THR A 45 -0.87 -8.27 1.04
CA THR A 45 -0.77 -8.01 -0.41
C THR A 45 -0.29 -6.59 -0.67
N ALA A 46 -0.88 -5.60 0.04
CA ALA A 46 -0.48 -4.20 -0.06
C ALA A 46 0.99 -4.00 0.34
N MET A 47 1.40 -4.56 1.49
CA MET A 47 2.78 -4.53 1.97
C MET A 47 3.76 -5.16 0.96
N THR A 48 3.36 -6.27 0.33
CA THR A 48 4.20 -6.96 -0.65
C THR A 48 4.38 -6.17 -1.94
N MET A 49 3.34 -5.48 -2.42
CA MET A 49 3.46 -4.60 -3.58
C MET A 49 4.35 -3.39 -3.27
N LEU A 50 4.18 -2.78 -2.09
CA LEU A 50 4.97 -1.64 -1.64
C LEU A 50 6.44 -1.96 -1.49
N LYS A 51 6.79 -3.04 -0.77
CA LYS A 51 8.20 -3.40 -0.54
C LYS A 51 8.92 -3.69 -1.85
N ARG A 52 8.26 -4.34 -2.82
CA ARG A 52 8.84 -4.63 -4.13
C ARG A 52 9.11 -3.33 -4.88
N ARG A 53 8.16 -2.41 -4.87
CA ARG A 53 8.31 -1.12 -5.55
C ARG A 53 9.43 -0.28 -4.94
N LEU A 54 9.46 -0.14 -3.62
CA LEU A 54 10.53 0.60 -2.94
C LEU A 54 11.91 -0.04 -3.17
N PHE A 55 11.98 -1.37 -3.21
CA PHE A 55 13.23 -2.09 -3.47
C PHE A 55 13.70 -1.97 -4.92
N GLU A 56 12.79 -1.95 -5.90
CA GLU A 56 13.12 -1.71 -7.32
C GLU A 56 13.85 -0.39 -7.52
N TYR A 57 13.44 0.66 -6.80
CA TYR A 57 14.07 1.98 -6.86
C TYR A 57 15.31 2.11 -5.97
N GLN A 58 15.75 1.05 -5.28
CA GLN A 58 16.95 1.02 -4.44
C GLN A 58 17.12 2.23 -3.48
N GLY A 59 16.01 2.82 -3.02
CA GLY A 59 16.04 3.98 -2.12
C GLY A 59 16.10 5.36 -2.80
N GLU A 60 16.00 5.44 -4.13
CA GLU A 60 15.75 6.73 -4.82
C GLU A 60 14.43 7.36 -4.37
N ILE A 61 13.43 6.53 -4.08
CA ILE A 61 12.18 6.96 -3.48
C ILE A 61 12.37 7.09 -1.96
N GLY A 62 12.42 8.33 -1.50
CA GLY A 62 12.61 8.68 -0.09
C GLY A 62 11.30 8.61 0.71
N ALA A 63 10.56 7.50 0.63
CA ALA A 63 9.28 7.32 1.32
C ALA A 63 9.36 6.21 2.37
N ALA A 64 9.12 6.57 3.63
CA ALA A 64 8.86 5.64 4.72
C ALA A 64 7.35 5.51 4.92
N LEU A 65 6.81 4.30 4.75
CA LEU A 65 5.37 4.06 4.75
C LEU A 65 4.99 3.09 5.87
N VAL A 66 3.99 3.46 6.67
CA VAL A 66 3.35 2.61 7.68
C VAL A 66 1.97 2.24 7.15
N LEU A 67 1.61 0.96 7.20
CA LEU A 67 0.41 0.45 6.55
C LEU A 67 -0.43 -0.32 7.57
N GLY A 68 -1.60 0.22 7.89
CA GLY A 68 -2.51 -0.36 8.87
C GLY A 68 -3.81 -0.76 8.21
N GLY A 69 -4.33 -1.92 8.57
CA GLY A 69 -5.62 -2.36 8.07
C GLY A 69 -6.17 -3.58 8.78
N VAL A 70 -7.39 -3.94 8.42
CA VAL A 70 -8.03 -5.16 8.91
C VAL A 70 -8.36 -6.02 7.69
N ASP A 71 -7.86 -7.26 7.71
CA ASP A 71 -8.23 -8.27 6.72
C ASP A 71 -8.77 -9.54 7.39
N VAL A 72 -8.99 -10.60 6.60
CA VAL A 72 -9.51 -11.89 7.09
C VAL A 72 -8.65 -12.55 8.17
N SER A 73 -7.39 -12.15 8.28
CA SER A 73 -6.42 -12.63 9.27
C SER A 73 -6.45 -11.79 10.56
N GLY A 74 -7.25 -10.72 10.60
CA GLY A 74 -7.37 -9.80 11.72
C GLY A 74 -6.73 -8.42 11.45
N PRO A 75 -6.62 -7.58 12.49
CA PRO A 75 -5.93 -6.29 12.42
C PRO A 75 -4.41 -6.49 12.26
N GLN A 76 -3.82 -5.75 11.32
CA GLN A 76 -2.38 -5.75 11.03
C GLN A 76 -1.87 -4.31 10.90
N LEU A 77 -0.63 -4.09 11.33
CA LEU A 77 0.11 -2.82 11.27
C LEU A 77 1.54 -3.08 10.78
#